data_AF-A0AAD4FH83-F1
#
_entry.id   AF-A0AAD4FH83-F1
#
_cell.length_a   1.000
_cell.length_b   1.000
_cell.length_c   1.000
_cell.angle_alpha   90.00
_cell.angle_beta   90.00
_cell.angle_gamma   90.00
#
_symmetry.space_group_name_H-M   'P 1'
#
loop_
_entity.id
_entity.type
_entity.pdbx_description
1 polymer ?
#
loop_
_entity_poly.entity_id
_entity_poly.type
_entity_poly.pdbx_seq_one_letter_code
_entity_poly.pdbx_strand_id
1 'polypeptide(L)'
;MERDFTWSTVKALNHSDEPVLRDMKLSIPLAILQKIETRRSELIHEAVGVCQPWFNKFCAAFECVQDAKQSFEGGSMVLGALTRPMNNMGILSPQTSTPYAGLSLARLQRSVNLMKTPVWHIPLERRSYGPEYQKS
;
A
#
# COMPACT_ATOMS: atom_id res chain seq x y z
N MET A 1 -8.48 24.05 -24.12
CA MET A 1 -9.22 24.58 -22.95
C MET A 1 -9.82 23.47 -22.10
N GLU A 2 -10.78 22.67 -22.58
CA GLU A 2 -11.35 21.56 -21.78
C GLU A 2 -10.31 20.50 -21.40
N ARG A 3 -9.48 20.05 -22.35
CA ARG A 3 -8.38 19.11 -22.10
C ARG A 3 -7.39 19.60 -21.04
N ASP A 4 -7.05 20.88 -21.06
CA ASP A 4 -6.07 21.47 -20.15
C ASP A 4 -6.62 21.57 -18.72
N PHE A 5 -7.92 21.85 -18.59
CA PHE A 5 -8.64 21.87 -17.33
C PHE A 5 -8.76 20.46 -16.74
N THR A 6 -9.19 19.47 -17.54
CA THR A 6 -9.26 18.07 -17.14
C THR A 6 -7.89 17.57 -16.69
N TRP A 7 -6.84 17.83 -17.47
CA TRP A 7 -5.48 17.42 -17.15
C TRP A 7 -4.98 18.03 -15.83
N SER A 8 -5.19 19.34 -15.64
CA SER A 8 -4.79 20.05 -14.42
C SER A 8 -5.54 19.52 -13.19
N THR A 9 -6.83 19.20 -13.34
CA THR A 9 -7.65 18.62 -12.27
C THR A 9 -7.14 17.23 -11.88
N VAL A 10 -6.87 16.36 -12.86
CA VAL A 10 -6.29 15.03 -12.63
C VAL A 10 -4.92 15.14 -11.96
N LYS A 11 -4.09 16.10 -12.38
CA LYS A 11 -2.80 16.41 -11.74
C LYS A 11 -2.97 16.80 -10.28
N ALA A 12 -3.90 17.70 -9.97
CA ALA A 12 -4.19 18.12 -8.59
C ALA A 12 -4.66 16.95 -7.73
N LEU A 13 -5.56 16.11 -8.24
CA LEU A 13 -6.05 14.92 -7.52
C LEU A 13 -4.93 13.91 -7.24
N ASN A 14 -4.06 13.65 -8.21
CA ASN A 14 -3.07 12.58 -8.10
C ASN A 14 -1.78 12.99 -7.38
N HIS A 15 -1.34 14.24 -7.56
CA HIS A 15 0.00 14.66 -7.17
C HIS A 15 0.05 15.70 -6.05
N SER A 16 -1.07 16.36 -5.72
CA SER A 16 -1.08 17.31 -4.61
C SER A 16 -0.93 16.60 -3.28
N ASP A 17 0.09 16.99 -2.51
CA ASP A 17 0.30 16.64 -1.12
C ASP A 17 -0.07 17.78 -0.16
N GLU A 18 -0.50 18.93 -0.69
CA GLU A 18 -1.02 20.03 0.11
C GLU A 18 -2.40 19.67 0.70
N PRO A 19 -2.64 20.03 1.97
CA PRO A 19 -3.92 19.78 2.63
C PRO A 19 -5.07 20.60 2.03
N VAL A 20 -4.76 21.81 1.54
CA VAL A 20 -5.70 22.77 0.95
C VAL A 20 -5.14 23.16 -0.41
N LEU A 21 -5.98 23.08 -1.45
CA LEU A 21 -5.61 23.46 -2.81
C LEU A 21 -5.62 24.98 -2.96
N ARG A 22 -4.51 25.51 -3.45
CA ARG A 22 -4.40 26.93 -3.75
C ARG A 22 -5.06 27.22 -5.10
N ASP A 23 -5.74 28.35 -5.17
CA ASP A 23 -6.35 28.86 -6.41
C ASP A 23 -5.30 29.32 -7.44
N MET A 24 -4.02 29.40 -7.04
CA MET A 24 -2.90 29.87 -7.85
C MET A 24 -3.15 31.23 -8.50
N LYS A 25 -3.95 32.09 -7.87
CA LYS A 25 -4.40 33.40 -8.39
C LYS A 25 -5.22 33.30 -9.69
N LEU A 26 -5.79 32.14 -9.99
CA LEU A 26 -6.62 31.89 -11.18
C LEU A 26 -8.11 32.21 -10.95
N SER A 27 -8.44 32.83 -9.80
CA SER A 27 -9.82 33.17 -9.41
C SER A 27 -10.80 32.00 -9.51
N ILE A 28 -10.33 30.79 -9.15
CA ILE A 28 -11.15 29.58 -9.18
C ILE A 28 -12.23 29.69 -8.10
N PRO A 29 -13.52 29.50 -8.43
CA PRO A 29 -14.57 29.49 -7.43
C PRO A 29 -14.29 28.50 -6.30
N LEU A 30 -14.46 28.95 -5.05
CA LEU A 30 -14.18 28.14 -3.85
C LEU A 30 -14.91 26.79 -3.87
N ALA A 31 -16.14 26.76 -4.36
CA ALA A 31 -16.93 25.53 -4.48
C ALA A 31 -16.28 24.47 -5.39
N ILE A 32 -15.50 24.89 -6.39
CA ILE A 32 -14.75 23.97 -7.26
C ILE A 32 -13.54 23.42 -6.52
N LEU A 33 -12.77 24.27 -5.82
CA LEU A 33 -11.61 23.85 -5.04
C LEU A 33 -12.01 22.83 -3.96
N GLN A 34 -13.08 23.12 -3.21
CA GLN A 34 -13.61 22.21 -2.18
C GLN A 34 -14.03 20.86 -2.76
N LYS A 35 -14.64 20.83 -3.95
CA LYS A 35 -14.99 19.56 -4.62
C LYS A 35 -13.75 18.75 -4.97
N ILE A 36 -12.68 19.40 -5.46
CA ILE A 36 -11.42 18.71 -5.78
C ILE A 36 -10.75 18.20 -4.51
N GLU A 37 -10.73 18.99 -3.42
CA GLU A 37 -10.18 18.60 -2.11
C GLU A 37 -10.91 17.41 -1.50
N THR A 38 -12.25 17.44 -1.50
CA THR A 38 -13.08 16.33 -1.06
C THR A 38 -12.77 15.09 -1.87
N ARG A 39 -12.76 15.20 -3.20
CA ARG A 39 -12.49 14.06 -4.07
C ARG A 39 -11.08 13.49 -3.87
N ARG A 40 -10.08 14.34 -3.67
CA ARG A 40 -8.71 13.91 -3.32
C ARG A 40 -8.70 13.15 -2.01
N SER A 41 -9.39 13.67 -0.99
CA SER A 41 -9.44 13.06 0.34
C SER A 41 -10.14 11.70 0.33
N GLU A 42 -11.24 11.56 -0.44
CA GLU A 42 -11.92 10.28 -0.66
C GLU A 42 -10.99 9.25 -1.30
N LEU A 43 -10.28 9.61 -2.37
CA LEU A 43 -9.36 8.70 -3.06
C LEU A 43 -8.21 8.23 -2.15
N ILE A 44 -7.66 9.13 -1.34
CA ILE A 44 -6.61 8.78 -0.37
C ILE A 44 -7.19 7.91 0.73
N HIS A 45 -8.38 8.23 1.23
CA HIS A 45 -9.07 7.44 2.24
C HIS A 45 -9.31 6.01 1.76
N GLU A 46 -9.83 5.82 0.54
CA GLU A 46 -10.03 4.52 -0.08
C GLU A 46 -8.70 3.75 -0.20
N ALA A 47 -7.65 4.41 -0.70
CA ALA A 47 -6.34 3.78 -0.87
C ALA A 47 -5.71 3.33 0.46
N VAL A 48 -5.77 4.17 1.50
CA VAL A 48 -5.26 3.83 2.84
C VAL A 48 -6.17 2.81 3.54
N GLY A 49 -7.47 2.86 3.28
CA GLY A 49 -8.48 1.97 3.83
C GLY A 49 -8.23 0.50 3.50
N VAL A 50 -7.60 0.19 2.37
CA VAL A 50 -7.21 -1.18 2.00
C VAL A 50 -6.12 -1.74 2.92
N CYS A 51 -5.23 -0.90 3.47
CA CYS A 51 -4.10 -1.38 4.26
C CYS A 51 -4.51 -1.91 5.65
N GLN A 52 -5.54 -1.35 6.27
CA GLN A 52 -6.00 -1.74 7.61
C GLN A 52 -6.50 -3.19 7.68
N PRO A 53 -7.37 -3.68 6.78
CA PRO A 53 -7.77 -5.08 6.73
C PRO A 53 -6.60 -6.04 6.58
N TRP A 54 -5.60 -5.71 5.74
CA TRP A 54 -4.41 -6.54 5.58
C TRP A 54 -3.55 -6.56 6.84
N PHE A 55 -3.35 -5.40 7.48
CA PHE A 55 -2.65 -5.31 8.76
C PHE A 55 -3.33 -6.21 9.81
N ASN A 56 -4.64 -6.09 9.98
CA ASN A 56 -5.42 -6.91 10.92
C ASN A 56 -5.33 -8.41 10.59
N LYS A 57 -5.43 -8.77 9.30
CA LYS A 57 -5.32 -10.16 8.84
C LYS A 57 -3.98 -10.77 9.23
N PHE A 58 -2.87 -10.07 8.97
CA PHE A 58 -1.53 -10.60 9.25
C PHE A 58 -1.16 -10.55 10.75
N CYS A 59 -1.76 -9.64 11.51
CA CYS A 59 -1.58 -9.60 12.96
C CYS A 59 -2.26 -10.74 13.71
N ALA A 60 -3.45 -11.17 13.29
CA ALA A 60 -4.30 -12.05 14.10
C ALA A 60 -4.68 -13.39 13.44
N ALA A 61 -4.70 -13.47 12.11
CA ALA A 61 -5.38 -14.57 11.39
C ALA A 61 -4.54 -15.13 10.24
N PHE A 62 -3.22 -15.00 10.27
CA PHE A 62 -2.38 -15.59 9.25
C PHE A 62 -2.18 -17.09 9.52
N GLU A 63 -2.55 -17.91 8.53
CA GLU A 63 -2.27 -19.33 8.49
C GLU A 63 -1.42 -19.63 7.26
N CYS A 64 -0.29 -20.31 7.46
CA CYS A 64 0.57 -20.75 6.37
C CYS A 64 -0.06 -21.98 5.68
N VAL A 65 -0.35 -21.86 4.38
CA VAL A 65 -0.98 -22.91 3.57
C VAL A 65 -0.10 -24.16 3.44
N GLN A 66 1.22 -23.99 3.53
CA GLN A 66 2.20 -25.07 3.34
C GLN A 66 2.45 -25.85 4.64
N ASP A 67 2.51 -25.15 5.78
CA ASP A 67 2.77 -25.75 7.09
C ASP A 67 2.20 -24.85 8.19
N ALA A 68 1.13 -25.30 8.84
CA ALA A 68 0.49 -24.55 9.93
C ALA A 68 1.47 -24.21 11.07
N LYS A 69 2.53 -25.00 11.26
CA LYS A 69 3.56 -24.74 12.29
C LYS A 69 4.42 -23.52 11.99
N GLN A 70 4.48 -23.09 10.72
CA GLN A 70 5.23 -21.91 10.27
C GLN A 70 4.34 -20.65 10.16
N SER A 71 3.09 -20.74 10.60
CA SER A 71 2.14 -19.62 10.50
C SER A 71 2.65 -18.40 11.27
N PHE A 72 3.28 -18.60 12.43
CA PHE A 72 3.79 -17.48 13.22
C PHE A 72 4.94 -16.74 12.53
N GLU A 73 5.97 -17.48 12.10
CA GLU A 73 7.14 -16.93 11.42
C GLU A 73 6.75 -16.29 10.09
N GLY A 74 5.90 -16.98 9.34
CA GLY A 74 5.40 -16.49 8.06
C GLY A 74 4.55 -15.22 8.21
N GLY A 75 3.64 -15.21 9.18
CA GLY A 75 2.82 -14.05 9.51
C GLY A 75 3.68 -12.86 9.94
N SER A 76 4.69 -13.11 10.78
CA SER A 76 5.65 -12.09 11.24
C SER A 76 6.46 -11.50 10.10
N MET A 77 6.91 -12.33 9.15
CA MET A 77 7.68 -11.87 7.99
C MET A 77 6.84 -11.00 7.06
N VAL A 78 5.61 -11.44 6.74
CA VAL A 78 4.68 -10.66 5.89
C VAL A 78 4.27 -9.37 6.60
N LEU A 79 3.96 -9.44 7.90
CA LEU A 79 3.63 -8.28 8.70
C LEU A 79 4.77 -7.27 8.72
N GLY A 80 6.03 -7.71 8.87
CA GLY A 80 7.19 -6.83 8.80
C GLY A 80 7.38 -6.18 7.41
N ALA A 81 7.15 -6.95 6.34
CA ALA A 81 7.22 -6.47 4.97
C ALA A 81 6.12 -5.43 4.65
N LEU A 82 4.96 -5.52 5.30
CA LEU A 82 3.84 -4.60 5.17
C LEU A 82 3.98 -3.37 6.08
N THR A 83 4.30 -3.57 7.36
CA THR A 83 4.31 -2.49 8.37
C THR A 83 5.42 -1.47 8.16
N ARG A 84 6.61 -1.90 7.73
CA ARG A 84 7.71 -0.98 7.42
C ARG A 84 7.35 0.08 6.37
N PRO A 85 6.90 -0.29 5.16
CA PRO A 85 6.51 0.70 4.16
C PRO A 85 5.28 1.50 4.62
N MET A 86 4.32 0.90 5.31
CA MET A 86 3.18 1.65 5.88
C MET A 86 3.61 2.71 6.90
N ASN A 87 4.58 2.39 7.76
CA ASN A 87 5.14 3.35 8.70
C ASN A 87 5.89 4.48 7.97
N ASN A 88 6.65 4.15 6.93
CA ASN A 88 7.36 5.15 6.10
C ASN A 88 6.40 6.05 5.30
N MET A 89 5.20 5.55 4.97
CA MET A 89 4.13 6.35 4.40
C MET A 89 3.42 7.23 5.44
N GLY A 90 3.68 7.01 6.74
CA GLY A 90 3.05 7.74 7.84
C GLY A 90 1.62 7.28 8.15
N ILE A 91 1.15 6.15 7.60
CA ILE A 91 -0.28 5.76 7.71
C ILE A 91 -0.62 4.93 8.96
N LEU A 92 0.39 4.46 9.71
CA LEU A 92 0.19 3.60 10.88
C LEU A 92 0.06 4.38 12.19
N SER A 93 0.97 5.32 12.47
CA SER A 93 0.98 6.03 13.76
C SER A 93 1.64 7.42 13.67
N PRO A 94 0.91 8.51 14.01
CA PRO A 94 -0.53 8.54 14.21
C PRO A 94 -1.27 8.14 12.92
N GLN A 95 -2.47 7.57 13.04
CA GLN A 95 -3.26 7.21 11.87
C GLN A 95 -3.57 8.47 11.05
N THR A 96 -3.28 8.46 9.75
CA THR A 96 -3.52 9.61 8.88
C THR A 96 -5.01 9.86 8.73
N SER A 97 -5.40 11.12 8.85
CA SER A 97 -6.78 11.57 8.69
C SER A 97 -6.87 12.74 7.71
N THR A 98 -8.07 13.01 7.20
CA THR A 98 -8.37 14.18 6.38
C THR A 98 -7.83 15.47 7.02
N PRO A 99 -7.11 16.33 6.30
CA PRO A 99 -6.95 16.39 4.84
C PRO A 99 -5.76 15.59 4.27
N TYR A 100 -5.23 14.60 4.99
CA TYR A 100 -4.11 13.77 4.54
C TYR A 100 -2.90 14.59 4.09
N ALA A 101 -2.47 15.53 4.95
CA ALA A 101 -1.34 16.41 4.68
C ALA A 101 -0.06 15.60 4.39
N GLY A 102 0.68 15.96 3.33
CA GLY A 102 1.90 15.26 2.93
C GLY A 102 1.67 13.95 2.16
N LEU A 103 0.41 13.57 1.93
CA LEU A 103 0.04 12.40 1.14
C LEU A 103 -0.59 12.79 -0.19
N SER A 104 -0.16 12.10 -1.24
CA SER A 104 -0.75 12.15 -2.57
C SER A 104 -0.97 10.73 -3.09
N LEU A 105 -1.93 10.55 -4.00
CA LEU A 105 -2.22 9.23 -4.56
C LEU A 105 -1.00 8.66 -5.30
N ALA A 106 -0.27 9.51 -6.03
CA ALA A 106 0.96 9.11 -6.72
C ALA A 106 2.05 8.64 -5.76
N ARG A 107 2.18 9.27 -4.59
CA ARG A 107 3.13 8.84 -3.55
C ARG A 107 2.72 7.49 -2.95
N LEU A 108 1.42 7.29 -2.68
CA LEU A 108 0.89 6.01 -2.20
C LEU A 108 1.14 4.89 -3.22
N GLN A 109 0.78 5.10 -4.49
CA GLN A 109 1.02 4.14 -5.58
C GLN A 109 2.50 3.77 -5.70
N ARG A 110 3.39 4.76 -5.69
CA ARG A 110 4.85 4.52 -5.73
C ARG A 110 5.30 3.69 -4.53
N SER A 111 4.81 4.01 -3.35
CA SER A 111 5.21 3.32 -2.12
C SER A 111 4.73 1.87 -2.09
N VAL A 112 3.50 1.60 -2.57
CA VAL A 112 2.97 0.25 -2.78
C VAL A 112 3.84 -0.54 -3.76
N ASN A 113 4.21 0.06 -4.89
CA ASN A 113 5.06 -0.60 -5.88
C ASN A 113 6.49 -0.91 -5.38
N LEU A 114 6.95 -0.19 -4.35
CA LEU A 114 8.26 -0.41 -3.72
C LEU A 114 8.21 -1.39 -2.54
N MET A 115 7.01 -1.85 -2.14
CA MET A 115 6.89 -2.85 -1.08
C MET A 115 7.53 -4.15 -1.52
N LYS A 116 8.39 -4.70 -0.65
CA LYS A 116 9.03 -5.98 -0.92
C LYS A 116 8.03 -7.11 -0.67
N THR A 117 7.96 -8.06 -1.60
CA THR A 117 7.34 -9.34 -1.33
C THR A 117 8.36 -10.24 -0.62
N PRO A 118 8.01 -10.85 0.52
CA PRO A 118 8.90 -11.80 1.17
C PRO A 118 9.13 -13.02 0.26
N VAL A 119 10.38 -13.45 0.15
CA VAL A 119 10.78 -14.63 -0.61
C VAL A 119 10.84 -15.82 0.34
N TRP A 120 10.05 -16.86 0.04
CA TRP A 120 10.04 -18.09 0.81
C TRP A 120 11.12 -19.02 0.28
N HIS A 121 12.09 -19.37 1.11
CA HIS A 121 13.00 -20.48 0.79
C HIS A 121 12.26 -21.79 1.04
N ILE A 122 11.69 -22.35 -0.02
CA ILE A 122 11.18 -23.72 0.02
C ILE A 122 12.41 -24.63 -0.11
N PRO A 123 12.76 -25.43 0.90
CA PRO A 123 13.81 -26.43 0.74
C PRO A 123 13.35 -27.37 -0.37
N LEU A 124 14.13 -27.46 -1.46
CA LEU A 124 13.96 -28.55 -2.40
C LEU A 124 14.23 -29.83 -1.62
N GLU A 125 13.17 -30.60 -1.32
CA GLU A 125 13.36 -31.95 -0.81
C GLU A 125 14.32 -32.66 -1.77
N ARG A 126 15.48 -33.06 -1.24
CA ARG A 126 16.37 -33.95 -1.97
C ARG A 126 15.53 -35.19 -2.28
N ARG A 127 15.18 -35.38 -3.56
CA ARG A 127 14.72 -36.68 -4.05
C ARG A 127 15.73 -37.70 -3.56
N SER A 128 15.34 -38.51 -2.59
CA SER A 128 16.11 -39.66 -2.15
C SER A 128 16.32 -40.55 -3.36
N TYR A 129 17.56 -40.63 -3.86
CA TYR A 129 17.95 -41.71 -4.76
C TYR A 129 17.69 -43.02 -4.00
N GLY A 130 16.72 -43.80 -4.46
CA GLY A 130 16.48 -45.15 -3.94
C GLY A 130 17.72 -46.02 -4.16
N PRO A 131 18.00 -46.98 -3.27
CA PRO A 131 19.13 -47.88 -3.43
C PRO A 131 18.75 -48.96 -4.45
N GLU A 132 19.02 -48.72 -5.73
CA GLU A 132 19.09 -49.81 -6.70
C GLU A 132 20.56 -50.14 -7.03
N TYR A 133 20.84 -51.44 -7.02
CA TYR A 133 22.04 -52.15 -7.50
C TYR A 133 23.24 -52.29 -6.56
N GLN A 134 23.18 -53.32 -5.71
CA GLN A 134 24.29 -54.28 -5.56
C GLN A 134 23.72 -55.70 -5.73
N LYS A 135 23.89 -56.27 -6.93
CA LYS A 135 23.95 -57.71 -7.13
C LYS A 135 25.42 -58.07 -7.31
N SER A 136 25.95 -58.88 -6.39
CA SER A 136 27.12 -59.74 -6.59
C SER A 136 26.69 -61.16 -6.28
#